data_AF-A0AAW0FRC5-F1
#
_entry.id   AF-A0AAW0FRC5-F1
#
_cell.length_a   1.000
_cell.length_b   1.000
_cell.length_c   1.000
_cell.angle_alpha   90.00
_cell.angle_beta   90.00
_cell.angle_gamma   90.00
#
_symmetry.space_group_name_H-M   'P 1'
#
loop_
_entity.id
_entity.type
_entity.pdbx_description
1 polymer ?
#
loop_
_entity_poly.entity_id
_entity_poly.type
_entity_poly.pdbx_seq_one_letter_code
_entity_poly.pdbx_strand_id
1 'polypeptide(L)'
;MDISSVQRALTLQEKFPHVLGVTNICGLDLSEAVSVNHINPVTRDTTFSSKPHLPTQLTIFTQSQPCAAEMPPSIMTTVIDTPSNPIQEETIRAYDIMGGGDVLKQSAIDLVRGPILSFLQRTRAVERFGPHLPDPAVDRRVREVIQSWELGIAPHKLEVPIKTGVAVGAMSYRHAPFEVQVAVALFCFAVACFDDKVIDAQGRREFLPRHYHNQTQLHVLLDKILESTHALRRLVPSYSANLIFTGLLEYCNEDVFYSDESVVASHDLKKEARNYSEYVRMIDGIPGPFIVAIWPESLFPDVKEYVQALPDAFDWINIVNDLFSFYKEALAGDSGNFVNRYARLHGKTLYQTLEDIVDRLVLRDETVRAILGEGKARDAWDSFTAGFTQFHVLAPRYKLYDVVPEFY
;
A
#
# COMPACT_ATOMS: atom_id res chain seq x y z
N MET A 1 -25.99 -15.70 -6.01
CA MET A 1 -25.20 -16.42 -7.03
C MET A 1 -26.16 -16.97 -8.07
N ASP A 2 -25.90 -16.76 -9.36
CA ASP A 2 -26.76 -17.25 -10.44
C ASP A 2 -26.43 -18.71 -10.78
N ILE A 3 -27.48 -19.53 -10.93
CA ILE A 3 -27.42 -20.95 -11.31
C ILE A 3 -26.79 -21.11 -12.70
N SER A 4 -26.98 -20.14 -13.60
CA SER A 4 -26.41 -20.18 -14.96
C SER A 4 -24.87 -20.22 -14.97
N SER A 5 -24.23 -19.57 -14.00
CA SER A 5 -22.76 -19.56 -13.85
C SER A 5 -22.21 -20.91 -13.42
N VAL A 6 -22.93 -21.62 -12.54
CA VAL A 6 -22.53 -22.96 -12.07
C VAL A 6 -22.64 -23.99 -13.19
N GLN A 7 -23.73 -23.94 -13.97
CA GLN A 7 -23.88 -24.84 -15.13
C GLN A 7 -22.85 -24.55 -16.24
N ARG A 8 -22.43 -23.29 -16.45
CA ARG A 8 -21.30 -22.98 -17.35
C ARG A 8 -19.97 -23.57 -16.88
N ALA A 9 -19.67 -23.54 -15.59
CA ALA A 9 -18.45 -24.13 -15.04
C ALA A 9 -18.41 -25.66 -15.26
N LEU A 10 -19.50 -26.37 -14.95
CA LEU A 10 -19.60 -27.82 -15.14
C LEU A 10 -19.46 -28.22 -16.63
N THR A 11 -20.08 -27.46 -17.54
CA THR A 11 -20.00 -27.70 -19.00
C THR A 11 -18.57 -27.52 -19.55
N LEU A 12 -17.73 -26.71 -18.91
CA LEU A 12 -16.32 -26.53 -19.29
C LEU A 12 -15.44 -27.67 -18.77
N GLN A 13 -15.73 -28.20 -17.58
CA GLN A 13 -15.01 -29.32 -16.99
C GLN A 13 -15.16 -30.61 -17.80
N GLU A 14 -16.36 -30.89 -18.33
CA GLU A 14 -16.61 -32.04 -19.22
C GLU A 14 -15.88 -31.92 -20.58
N LYS A 15 -15.63 -30.70 -21.08
CA LYS A 15 -15.02 -30.48 -22.40
C LYS A 15 -13.49 -30.52 -22.40
N PHE A 16 -12.83 -30.29 -21.26
CA PHE A 16 -11.37 -30.15 -21.20
C PHE A 16 -10.73 -30.89 -20.00
N PRO A 17 -10.92 -32.21 -19.87
CA PRO A 17 -10.45 -32.99 -18.71
C PRO A 17 -8.92 -33.06 -18.53
N HIS A 18 -8.14 -32.57 -19.50
CA HIS A 18 -6.67 -32.54 -19.47
C HIS A 18 -6.07 -31.14 -19.28
N VAL A 19 -6.89 -30.09 -19.22
CA VAL A 19 -6.41 -28.69 -19.08
C VAL A 19 -6.42 -28.23 -17.62
N LEU A 20 -7.21 -28.88 -16.76
CA LEU A 20 -7.26 -28.63 -15.32
C LEU A 20 -6.59 -29.77 -14.54
N GLY A 21 -5.28 -29.94 -14.78
CA GLY A 21 -4.44 -30.85 -14.01
C GLY A 21 -4.14 -30.29 -12.62
N VAL A 22 -4.86 -30.81 -11.61
CA VAL A 22 -4.55 -30.84 -10.17
C VAL A 22 -3.45 -29.87 -9.68
N THR A 23 -3.85 -28.68 -9.22
CA THR A 23 -3.12 -27.98 -8.14
C THR A 23 -3.90 -28.11 -6.86
N ASN A 24 -3.27 -28.68 -5.84
CA ASN A 24 -3.88 -29.02 -4.57
C ASN A 24 -4.12 -27.73 -3.75
N ILE A 25 -5.35 -27.22 -3.74
CA ILE A 25 -5.75 -26.10 -2.88
C ILE A 25 -6.53 -26.66 -1.69
N CYS A 26 -5.89 -26.57 -0.51
CA CYS A 26 -6.52 -26.67 0.81
C CYS A 26 -7.42 -27.89 1.09
N GLY A 27 -6.84 -29.09 1.09
CA GLY A 27 -7.11 -30.10 2.13
C GLY A 27 -8.55 -30.60 2.35
N LEU A 28 -9.45 -30.46 1.38
CA LEU A 28 -10.80 -31.02 1.42
C LEU A 28 -10.86 -32.30 0.58
N ASP A 29 -11.01 -33.43 1.27
CA ASP A 29 -11.26 -34.72 0.63
C ASP A 29 -12.72 -34.77 0.12
N LEU A 30 -12.89 -35.15 -1.15
CA LEU A 30 -14.19 -35.27 -1.83
C LEU A 30 -14.47 -36.71 -2.30
N SER A 31 -13.88 -37.71 -1.64
CA SER A 31 -13.99 -39.13 -2.00
C SER A 31 -15.32 -39.83 -1.61
N GLU A 32 -16.46 -39.13 -1.57
CA GLU A 32 -17.80 -39.74 -1.42
C GLU A 32 -18.84 -39.18 -2.40
N ALA A 33 -18.65 -39.35 -3.72
CA ALA A 33 -19.74 -39.12 -4.69
C ALA A 33 -19.58 -39.80 -6.08
N VAL A 34 -19.06 -41.04 -6.18
CA VAL A 34 -19.24 -41.82 -7.44
C VAL A 34 -19.46 -43.31 -7.17
N SER A 35 -20.63 -43.80 -7.56
CA SER A 35 -20.79 -45.18 -8.07
C SER A 35 -21.64 -45.13 -9.35
N VAL A 36 -21.26 -45.93 -10.34
CA VAL A 36 -21.53 -45.71 -11.78
C VAL A 36 -22.49 -46.76 -12.33
N ASN A 37 -23.00 -46.49 -13.55
CA ASN A 37 -23.51 -47.42 -14.58
C ASN A 37 -25.05 -47.57 -14.65
N HIS A 38 -25.69 -47.71 -15.82
CA HIS A 38 -25.40 -47.25 -17.21
C HIS A 38 -26.65 -47.58 -18.09
N ILE A 39 -26.93 -46.77 -19.13
CA ILE A 39 -27.65 -47.15 -20.38
C ILE A 39 -29.19 -47.39 -20.32
N ASN A 40 -29.94 -46.40 -20.87
CA ASN A 40 -31.09 -46.42 -21.84
C ASN A 40 -31.79 -47.74 -22.29
N PRO A 41 -33.01 -47.71 -22.92
CA PRO A 41 -34.06 -46.66 -22.99
C PRO A 41 -35.57 -47.15 -22.98
N VAL A 42 -36.53 -46.20 -22.92
CA VAL A 42 -37.90 -46.21 -23.56
C VAL A 42 -38.93 -47.35 -23.27
N THR A 43 -40.07 -47.04 -22.61
CA THR A 43 -41.46 -47.18 -23.15
C THR A 43 -42.61 -46.79 -22.18
N ARG A 44 -43.80 -46.61 -22.78
CA ARG A 44 -45.16 -46.18 -22.35
C ARG A 44 -45.89 -46.81 -21.14
N ASP A 45 -46.73 -45.97 -20.52
CA ASP A 45 -48.15 -46.12 -20.10
C ASP A 45 -48.63 -47.08 -18.97
N THR A 46 -49.76 -46.65 -18.37
CA THR A 46 -50.76 -47.36 -17.52
C THR A 46 -50.58 -47.53 -15.99
N THR A 47 -51.12 -46.53 -15.25
CA THR A 47 -52.16 -46.60 -14.19
C THR A 47 -52.31 -47.76 -13.16
N PHE A 48 -52.68 -47.33 -11.93
CA PHE A 48 -53.52 -47.94 -10.85
C PHE A 48 -52.87 -48.57 -9.58
N SER A 49 -53.16 -47.93 -8.41
CA SER A 49 -53.27 -48.42 -7.02
C SER A 49 -52.13 -49.24 -6.35
N SER A 50 -51.79 -49.10 -5.06
CA SER A 50 -52.56 -48.62 -3.90
C SER A 50 -51.70 -48.01 -2.77
N LYS A 51 -52.35 -47.24 -1.86
CA LYS A 51 -51.84 -46.67 -0.58
C LYS A 51 -51.54 -47.76 0.49
N PRO A 52 -50.98 -47.47 1.70
CA PRO A 52 -50.72 -46.18 2.40
C PRO A 52 -49.23 -46.01 2.87
N HIS A 53 -48.75 -45.18 3.82
CA HIS A 53 -49.28 -44.27 4.88
C HIS A 53 -48.37 -43.04 5.12
N LEU A 54 -48.93 -41.80 5.08
CA LEU A 54 -48.81 -40.69 6.06
C LEU A 54 -47.42 -40.06 6.43
N PRO A 55 -47.35 -38.83 7.01
CA PRO A 55 -46.91 -37.68 6.22
C PRO A 55 -45.75 -36.86 6.82
N THR A 56 -45.25 -35.86 6.09
CA THR A 56 -44.54 -34.73 6.70
C THR A 56 -44.85 -33.43 5.94
N GLN A 57 -45.50 -32.47 6.60
CA GLN A 57 -45.53 -31.08 6.15
C GLN A 57 -44.29 -30.37 6.69
N LEU A 58 -43.58 -29.61 5.84
CA LEU A 58 -42.54 -28.71 6.28
C LEU A 58 -43.18 -27.35 6.60
N THR A 59 -43.32 -27.01 7.89
CA THR A 59 -43.78 -25.69 8.33
C THR A 59 -42.57 -24.85 8.73
N ILE A 60 -42.38 -23.72 8.07
CA ILE A 60 -41.35 -22.75 8.41
C ILE A 60 -41.79 -21.99 9.68
N PHE A 61 -40.95 -21.97 10.71
CA PHE A 61 -41.07 -21.01 11.81
C PHE A 61 -39.72 -20.35 12.11
N THR A 62 -39.68 -19.04 11.93
CA THR A 62 -38.66 -18.16 12.48
C THR A 62 -38.97 -17.89 13.96
N GLN A 63 -38.04 -18.14 14.87
CA GLN A 63 -37.92 -17.35 16.11
C GLN A 63 -36.53 -17.52 16.73
N SER A 64 -35.97 -16.40 17.18
CA SER A 64 -34.64 -16.28 17.76
C SER A 64 -34.76 -15.66 19.15
N GLN A 65 -34.17 -16.28 20.18
CA GLN A 65 -33.51 -15.60 21.32
C GLN A 65 -32.76 -16.63 22.22
N PRO A 66 -31.92 -16.20 23.18
CA PRO A 66 -30.55 -16.72 23.29
C PRO A 66 -30.35 -17.76 24.39
N CYS A 67 -29.22 -18.48 24.31
CA CYS A 67 -28.72 -19.31 25.40
C CYS A 67 -27.49 -18.65 26.03
N ALA A 68 -27.53 -18.43 27.35
CA ALA A 68 -26.38 -17.98 28.13
C ALA A 68 -25.50 -19.17 28.50
N ALA A 69 -24.18 -18.98 28.50
CA ALA A 69 -23.22 -19.92 29.07
C ALA A 69 -22.32 -19.15 30.05
N GLU A 70 -22.20 -19.68 31.26
CA GLU A 70 -21.52 -19.03 32.39
C GLU A 70 -19.99 -19.16 32.27
N MET A 71 -19.24 -18.12 32.65
CA MET A 71 -17.79 -18.19 32.77
C MET A 71 -17.35 -18.50 34.22
N PRO A 72 -16.33 -19.35 34.43
CA PRO A 72 -15.75 -19.56 35.75
C PRO A 72 -14.88 -18.36 36.21
N PRO A 73 -14.63 -18.20 37.53
CA PRO A 73 -14.06 -16.98 38.08
C PRO A 73 -12.55 -16.81 37.84
N SER A 74 -12.14 -15.54 37.91
CA SER A 74 -10.79 -15.03 37.69
C SER A 74 -9.72 -15.61 38.62
N ILE A 75 -8.58 -16.01 38.03
CA ILE A 75 -7.33 -16.19 38.76
C ILE A 75 -6.61 -14.84 38.82
N MET A 76 -6.51 -14.26 40.02
CA MET A 76 -5.57 -13.17 40.28
C MET A 76 -4.16 -13.64 39.96
N THR A 77 -3.54 -13.07 38.93
CA THR A 77 -2.10 -13.20 38.70
C THR A 77 -1.42 -11.99 39.32
N THR A 78 -0.54 -12.24 40.29
CA THR A 78 0.15 -11.21 41.06
C THR A 78 1.01 -10.34 40.14
N VAL A 79 0.86 -9.03 40.22
CA VAL A 79 1.78 -8.08 39.55
C VAL A 79 3.15 -8.25 40.19
N ILE A 80 4.11 -8.78 39.43
CA ILE A 80 5.52 -8.73 39.78
C ILE A 80 6.08 -7.46 39.17
N ASP A 81 6.25 -6.43 40.01
CA ASP A 81 6.96 -5.21 39.62
C ASP A 81 8.37 -5.60 39.14
N THR A 82 8.61 -5.44 37.84
CA THR A 82 9.95 -5.43 37.27
C THR A 82 10.37 -3.96 37.16
N PRO A 83 11.52 -3.57 37.72
CA PRO A 83 11.87 -2.15 37.80
C PRO A 83 12.07 -1.57 36.40
N SER A 84 11.41 -0.44 36.13
CA SER A 84 11.64 0.36 34.94
C SER A 84 13.12 0.76 34.84
N ASN A 85 13.66 0.79 33.62
CA ASN A 85 15.06 1.11 33.39
C ASN A 85 15.32 2.59 33.75
N PRO A 86 16.07 2.91 34.82
CA PRO A 86 16.14 4.27 35.37
C PRO A 86 16.74 5.28 34.39
N ILE A 87 17.47 4.82 33.38
CA ILE A 87 18.08 5.66 32.33
C ILE A 87 17.02 6.39 31.48
N GLN A 88 15.80 5.85 31.34
CA GLN A 88 14.74 6.49 30.53
C GLN A 88 13.99 7.60 31.27
N GLU A 89 13.70 7.44 32.58
CA GLU A 89 12.94 8.44 33.34
C GLU A 89 13.77 9.67 33.75
N GLU A 90 15.06 9.48 34.07
CA GLU A 90 15.96 10.58 34.43
C GLU A 90 16.22 11.52 33.26
N THR A 91 16.24 10.96 32.03
CA THR A 91 16.37 11.74 30.79
C THR A 91 15.16 12.66 30.60
N ILE A 92 13.92 12.16 30.82
CA ILE A 92 12.68 12.93 30.60
C ILE A 92 12.57 14.15 31.54
N ARG A 93 12.95 14.02 32.82
CA ARG A 93 12.80 15.11 33.81
C ARG A 93 13.81 16.27 33.67
N ALA A 94 14.84 16.13 32.85
CA ALA A 94 15.83 17.18 32.62
C ALA A 94 15.47 18.16 31.48
N TYR A 95 14.50 17.83 30.61
CA TYR A 95 14.26 18.58 29.36
C TYR A 95 13.57 19.95 29.51
N ASP A 96 12.72 20.13 30.53
CA ASP A 96 11.78 21.28 30.58
C ASP A 96 12.40 22.62 30.99
N ILE A 97 13.70 22.68 31.35
CA ILE A 97 14.31 23.90 31.94
C ILE A 97 15.32 24.59 31.01
N MET A 98 15.91 23.91 30.01
CA MET A 98 16.85 24.55 29.07
C MET A 98 16.82 23.95 27.65
N GLY A 99 16.23 24.67 26.68
CA GLY A 99 16.61 24.61 25.26
C GLY A 99 16.48 23.27 24.50
N GLY A 100 15.78 22.27 25.04
CA GLY A 100 15.82 20.88 24.53
C GLY A 100 15.41 20.68 23.06
N GLY A 101 14.59 21.58 22.49
CA GLY A 101 14.13 21.49 21.10
C GLY A 101 15.26 21.60 20.06
N ASP A 102 16.20 22.53 20.25
CA ASP A 102 17.31 22.72 19.32
C ASP A 102 18.32 21.57 19.38
N VAL A 103 18.52 20.99 20.57
CA VAL A 103 19.40 19.83 20.78
C VAL A 103 18.84 18.58 20.11
N LEU A 104 17.53 18.32 20.25
CA LEU A 104 16.86 17.21 19.56
C LEU A 104 16.88 17.39 18.04
N LYS A 105 16.66 18.62 17.55
CA LYS A 105 16.74 18.94 16.12
C LYS A 105 18.14 18.69 15.56
N GLN A 106 19.19 19.18 16.24
CA GLN A 106 20.58 18.96 15.78
C GLN A 106 20.95 17.48 15.79
N SER A 107 20.60 16.74 16.85
CA SER A 107 20.82 15.29 16.95
C SER A 107 20.13 14.52 15.81
N ALA A 108 18.91 14.93 15.42
CA ALA A 108 18.21 14.36 14.27
C ALA A 108 18.91 14.69 12.94
N ILE A 109 19.39 15.92 12.74
CA ILE A 109 20.18 16.32 11.56
C ILE A 109 21.46 15.48 11.44
N ASP A 110 22.23 15.37 12.53
CA ASP A 110 23.50 14.65 12.57
C ASP A 110 23.31 13.15 12.25
N LEU A 111 22.19 12.57 12.70
CA LEU A 111 21.80 11.18 12.43
C LEU A 111 21.49 10.92 10.94
N VAL A 112 20.83 11.86 10.23
CA VAL A 112 20.37 11.63 8.85
C VAL A 112 21.26 12.20 7.75
N ARG A 113 22.02 13.27 8.02
CA ARG A 113 22.76 14.01 6.98
C ARG A 113 23.81 13.14 6.28
N GLY A 114 24.55 12.33 7.06
CA GLY A 114 25.55 11.39 6.51
C GLY A 114 24.94 10.38 5.54
N PRO A 115 23.95 9.56 5.97
CA PRO A 115 23.24 8.63 5.10
C PRO A 115 22.63 9.27 3.84
N ILE A 116 21.97 10.43 3.95
CA ILE A 116 21.38 11.14 2.81
C ILE A 116 22.46 11.56 1.79
N LEU A 117 23.56 12.17 2.24
CA LEU A 117 24.65 12.57 1.34
C LEU A 117 25.33 11.35 0.70
N SER A 118 25.50 10.26 1.44
CA SER A 118 26.03 8.99 0.92
C SER A 118 25.16 8.42 -0.20
N PHE A 119 23.83 8.40 -0.02
CA PHE A 119 22.88 7.99 -1.06
C PHE A 119 22.96 8.87 -2.31
N LEU A 120 22.93 10.20 -2.14
CA LEU A 120 22.99 11.15 -3.25
C LEU A 120 24.30 11.04 -4.05
N GLN A 121 25.42 10.84 -3.36
CA GLN A 121 26.74 10.65 -3.96
C GLN A 121 26.83 9.33 -4.74
N ARG A 122 26.38 8.21 -4.14
CA ARG A 122 26.53 6.87 -4.72
C ARG A 122 25.61 6.62 -5.91
N THR A 123 24.35 7.07 -5.83
CA THR A 123 23.39 6.96 -6.95
C THR A 123 23.65 7.97 -8.07
N ARG A 124 24.38 9.06 -7.76
CA ARG A 124 24.58 10.21 -8.65
C ARG A 124 23.24 10.80 -9.12
N ALA A 125 22.18 10.71 -8.30
CA ALA A 125 20.84 11.19 -8.62
C ALA A 125 20.81 12.70 -8.93
N VAL A 126 21.61 13.47 -8.18
CA VAL A 126 21.75 14.94 -8.32
C VAL A 126 22.15 15.36 -9.74
N GLU A 127 23.03 14.60 -10.40
CA GLU A 127 23.49 14.90 -11.76
C GLU A 127 22.37 14.84 -12.82
N ARG A 128 21.26 14.16 -12.48
CA ARG A 128 20.08 13.98 -13.33
C ARG A 128 18.87 14.78 -12.85
N PHE A 129 19.02 15.66 -11.86
CA PHE A 129 17.94 16.53 -11.39
C PHE A 129 17.41 17.42 -12.53
N GLY A 130 16.09 17.61 -12.55
CA GLY A 130 15.40 18.49 -13.50
C GLY A 130 15.23 19.91 -12.96
N PRO A 131 14.34 20.70 -13.58
CA PRO A 131 13.91 21.98 -13.03
C PRO A 131 13.45 21.84 -11.56
N HIS A 132 13.79 22.81 -10.71
CA HIS A 132 13.44 22.77 -9.29
C HIS A 132 11.95 22.97 -9.01
N LEU A 133 11.20 23.49 -10.00
CA LEU A 133 9.75 23.67 -9.92
C LEU A 133 9.05 22.65 -10.83
N PRO A 134 7.92 22.07 -10.38
CA PRO A 134 7.03 21.27 -11.23
C PRO A 134 6.60 22.01 -12.51
N ASP A 135 6.28 21.26 -13.56
CA ASP A 135 5.74 21.84 -14.80
C ASP A 135 4.43 22.63 -14.50
N PRO A 136 4.38 23.94 -14.79
CA PRO A 136 3.19 24.76 -14.56
C PRO A 136 1.95 24.34 -15.36
N ALA A 137 2.11 23.56 -16.44
CA ALA A 137 1.00 22.97 -17.18
C ALA A 137 0.37 21.80 -16.40
N VAL A 138 1.20 20.97 -15.74
CA VAL A 138 0.72 19.87 -14.88
C VAL A 138 0.03 20.43 -13.64
N ASP A 139 0.65 21.39 -12.93
CA ASP A 139 0.05 22.05 -11.75
C ASP A 139 -1.33 22.64 -12.08
N ARG A 140 -1.42 23.44 -13.16
CA ARG A 140 -2.67 24.03 -13.63
C ARG A 140 -3.72 22.96 -13.91
N ARG A 141 -3.36 21.91 -14.66
CA ARG A 141 -4.32 20.88 -15.06
C ARG A 141 -4.83 20.06 -13.87
N VAL A 142 -3.95 19.74 -12.92
CA VAL A 142 -4.31 19.04 -11.68
C VAL A 142 -5.25 19.90 -10.84
N ARG A 143 -4.96 21.20 -10.68
CA ARG A 143 -5.82 22.14 -9.94
C ARG A 143 -7.19 22.34 -10.59
N GLU A 144 -7.26 22.48 -11.92
CA GLU A 144 -8.52 22.52 -12.67
C GLU A 144 -9.39 21.28 -12.40
N VAL A 145 -8.80 20.09 -12.47
CA VAL A 145 -9.52 18.84 -12.26
C VAL A 145 -10.00 18.71 -10.81
N ILE A 146 -9.15 18.99 -9.82
CA ILE A 146 -9.53 18.93 -8.40
C ILE A 146 -10.61 19.97 -8.06
N GLN A 147 -10.54 21.17 -8.65
CA GLN A 147 -11.59 22.19 -8.51
C GLN A 147 -12.94 21.67 -9.06
N SER A 148 -12.93 20.97 -10.20
CA SER A 148 -14.14 20.38 -10.80
C SER A 148 -14.75 19.22 -10.00
N TRP A 149 -14.06 18.72 -8.97
CA TRP A 149 -14.59 17.66 -8.10
C TRP A 149 -15.48 18.19 -6.97
N GLU A 150 -15.57 19.51 -6.78
CA GLU A 150 -16.46 20.18 -5.81
C GLU A 150 -16.44 19.55 -4.40
N LEU A 151 -15.24 19.17 -3.92
CA LEU A 151 -15.05 18.26 -2.79
C LEU A 151 -15.64 18.69 -1.43
N GLY A 152 -16.14 19.92 -1.28
CA GLY A 152 -16.62 20.46 0.01
C GLY A 152 -15.52 20.68 1.07
N ILE A 153 -14.26 20.36 0.76
CA ILE A 153 -13.11 20.49 1.68
C ILE A 153 -12.53 21.90 1.60
N ALA A 154 -12.20 22.49 2.75
CA ALA A 154 -11.58 23.81 2.83
C ALA A 154 -10.22 23.85 2.08
N PRO A 155 -9.96 24.84 1.19
CA PRO A 155 -8.79 24.83 0.30
C PRO A 155 -7.42 24.66 1.00
N HIS A 156 -7.26 25.20 2.21
CA HIS A 156 -6.00 25.06 2.96
C HIS A 156 -5.66 23.61 3.34
N LYS A 157 -6.65 22.72 3.45
CA LYS A 157 -6.44 21.28 3.68
C LYS A 157 -6.00 20.53 2.42
N LEU A 158 -6.28 21.09 1.23
CA LEU A 158 -5.95 20.45 -0.05
C LEU A 158 -4.58 20.89 -0.58
N GLU A 159 -4.08 22.07 -0.21
CA GLU A 159 -2.88 22.66 -0.81
C GLU A 159 -1.60 21.82 -0.62
N VAL A 160 -1.44 21.12 0.51
CA VAL A 160 -0.28 20.24 0.75
C VAL A 160 -0.39 18.93 -0.05
N PRO A 161 -1.53 18.21 -0.05
CA PRO A 161 -1.77 17.11 -0.99
C PRO A 161 -1.62 17.49 -2.46
N ILE A 162 -2.13 18.65 -2.90
CA ILE A 162 -2.01 19.13 -4.28
C ILE A 162 -0.54 19.30 -4.66
N LYS A 163 0.24 20.03 -3.84
CA LYS A 163 1.68 20.22 -4.08
C LYS A 163 2.44 18.90 -4.11
N THR A 164 2.10 17.97 -3.23
CA THR A 164 2.70 16.62 -3.20
C THR A 164 2.43 15.88 -4.52
N GLY A 165 1.16 15.80 -4.93
CA GLY A 165 0.78 15.11 -6.17
C GLY A 165 1.38 15.74 -7.42
N VAL A 166 1.34 17.07 -7.53
CA VAL A 166 1.94 17.82 -8.64
C VAL A 166 3.45 17.62 -8.72
N ALA A 167 4.16 17.66 -7.58
CA ALA A 167 5.60 17.42 -7.56
C ALA A 167 5.96 15.99 -7.96
N VAL A 168 5.28 14.98 -7.41
CA VAL A 168 5.48 13.56 -7.80
C VAL A 168 5.21 13.37 -9.30
N GLY A 169 4.04 13.81 -9.80
CA GLY A 169 3.68 13.65 -11.21
C GLY A 169 4.63 14.35 -12.17
N ALA A 170 4.90 15.65 -11.97
CA ALA A 170 5.68 16.43 -12.92
C ALA A 170 7.21 16.21 -12.82
N MET A 171 7.74 15.93 -11.62
CA MET A 171 9.19 15.77 -11.43
C MET A 171 9.62 14.32 -11.66
N SER A 172 8.89 13.35 -11.11
CA SER A 172 9.24 11.92 -11.19
C SER A 172 8.81 11.28 -12.51
N TYR A 173 7.80 11.81 -13.22
CA TYR A 173 7.33 11.25 -14.49
C TYR A 173 7.56 12.20 -15.68
N ARG A 174 8.53 13.12 -15.58
CA ARG A 174 8.93 14.05 -16.66
C ARG A 174 9.30 13.39 -18.00
N HIS A 175 9.65 12.11 -18.00
CA HIS A 175 9.89 11.30 -19.20
C HIS A 175 8.62 10.73 -19.82
N ALA A 176 7.54 10.64 -19.04
CA ALA A 176 6.26 10.08 -19.47
C ALA A 176 5.37 11.17 -20.12
N PRO A 177 4.38 10.76 -20.93
CA PRO A 177 3.42 11.69 -21.52
C PRO A 177 2.65 12.52 -20.48
N PHE A 178 2.18 13.69 -20.90
CA PHE A 178 1.50 14.67 -20.03
C PHE A 178 0.29 14.07 -19.29
N GLU A 179 -0.49 13.22 -19.97
CA GLU A 179 -1.64 12.52 -19.39
C GLU A 179 -1.25 11.55 -18.26
N VAL A 180 -0.05 10.95 -18.32
CA VAL A 180 0.49 10.07 -17.27
C VAL A 180 0.91 10.91 -16.06
N GLN A 181 1.63 12.02 -16.30
CA GLN A 181 2.03 12.95 -15.23
C GLN A 181 0.82 13.48 -14.46
N VAL A 182 -0.24 13.89 -15.17
CA VAL A 182 -1.50 14.36 -14.57
C VAL A 182 -2.25 13.23 -13.86
N ALA A 183 -2.33 12.03 -14.44
CA ALA A 183 -3.03 10.90 -13.80
C ALA A 183 -2.33 10.45 -12.51
N VAL A 184 -1.00 10.35 -12.50
CA VAL A 184 -0.23 10.04 -11.29
C VAL A 184 -0.36 11.17 -10.27
N ALA A 185 -0.33 12.44 -10.69
CA ALA A 185 -0.50 13.56 -9.76
C ALA A 185 -1.88 13.56 -9.07
N LEU A 186 -2.95 13.25 -9.81
CA LEU A 186 -4.31 13.13 -9.26
C LEU A 186 -4.47 11.92 -8.34
N PHE A 187 -3.90 10.77 -8.71
CA PHE A 187 -3.86 9.60 -7.85
C PHE A 187 -3.09 9.87 -6.55
N CYS A 188 -1.90 10.45 -6.65
CA CYS A 188 -1.05 10.82 -5.52
C CYS A 188 -1.73 11.85 -4.60
N PHE A 189 -2.39 12.87 -5.16
CA PHE A 189 -3.22 13.81 -4.40
C PHE A 189 -4.32 13.08 -3.60
N ALA A 190 -5.07 12.19 -4.26
CA ALA A 190 -6.22 11.52 -3.66
C ALA A 190 -5.80 10.56 -2.54
N VAL A 191 -4.70 9.81 -2.72
CA VAL A 191 -4.09 8.96 -1.70
C VAL A 191 -3.50 9.80 -0.55
N ALA A 192 -2.80 10.91 -0.85
CA ALA A 192 -2.27 11.80 0.19
C ALA A 192 -3.37 12.43 1.06
N CYS A 193 -4.55 12.70 0.51
CA CYS A 193 -5.69 13.12 1.33
C CYS A 193 -6.28 12.00 2.21
N PHE A 194 -6.13 10.73 1.82
CA PHE A 194 -6.49 9.58 2.66
C PHE A 194 -5.49 9.43 3.81
N ASP A 195 -4.19 9.51 3.49
CA ASP A 195 -3.04 9.49 4.40
C ASP A 195 -3.11 10.61 5.46
N ASP A 196 -3.19 11.87 5.01
CA ASP A 196 -3.27 13.08 5.86
C ASP A 196 -4.61 13.23 6.60
N LYS A 197 -5.44 12.16 6.64
CA LYS A 197 -6.70 12.07 7.39
C LYS A 197 -7.69 13.19 7.05
N VAL A 198 -7.69 13.65 5.80
CA VAL A 198 -8.63 14.67 5.29
C VAL A 198 -10.06 14.13 5.29
N ILE A 199 -10.20 12.83 5.02
CA ILE A 199 -11.42 12.05 5.27
C ILE A 199 -11.39 11.49 6.69
N ASP A 200 -12.52 11.60 7.38
CA ASP A 200 -12.68 11.09 8.74
C ASP A 200 -12.54 9.56 8.82
N ALA A 201 -12.37 9.05 10.04
CA ALA A 201 -12.13 7.62 10.27
C ALA A 201 -13.29 6.72 9.83
N GLN A 202 -14.54 7.20 9.86
CA GLN A 202 -15.69 6.43 9.39
C GLN A 202 -15.67 6.30 7.86
N GLY A 203 -15.40 7.41 7.15
CA GLY A 203 -15.23 7.42 5.70
C GLY A 203 -14.13 6.46 5.23
N ARG A 204 -12.99 6.42 5.92
CA ARG A 204 -11.90 5.48 5.60
C ARG A 204 -12.26 4.02 5.88
N ARG A 205 -12.80 3.70 7.08
CA ARG A 205 -13.29 2.35 7.43
C ARG A 205 -14.27 1.78 6.41
N GLU A 206 -15.24 2.60 6.03
CA GLU A 206 -16.35 2.18 5.18
C GLU A 206 -15.98 2.11 3.69
N PHE A 207 -14.83 2.66 3.29
CA PHE A 207 -14.42 2.80 1.89
C PHE A 207 -14.43 1.46 1.13
N LEU A 208 -13.67 0.48 1.63
CA LEU A 208 -13.56 -0.84 0.99
C LEU A 208 -14.86 -1.65 1.10
N PRO A 209 -15.52 -1.77 2.28
CA PRO A 209 -16.84 -2.41 2.38
C PRO A 209 -17.87 -1.86 1.40
N ARG A 210 -17.98 -0.53 1.26
CA ARG A 210 -18.91 0.11 0.31
C ARG A 210 -18.58 -0.18 -1.13
N HIS A 211 -17.29 -0.13 -1.48
CA HIS A 211 -16.82 -0.48 -2.81
C HIS A 211 -17.23 -1.91 -3.20
N TYR A 212 -16.96 -2.91 -2.35
CA TYR A 212 -17.32 -4.31 -2.62
C TYR A 212 -18.83 -4.55 -2.72
N HIS A 213 -19.66 -3.75 -2.03
CA HIS A 213 -21.12 -3.84 -2.09
C HIS A 213 -21.76 -2.94 -3.15
N ASN A 214 -20.98 -2.25 -3.99
CA ASN A 214 -21.44 -1.24 -4.96
C ASN A 214 -22.32 -0.14 -4.33
N GLN A 215 -21.98 0.27 -3.12
CA GLN A 215 -22.66 1.34 -2.38
C GLN A 215 -21.99 2.68 -2.63
N THR A 216 -22.78 3.76 -2.58
CA THR A 216 -22.25 5.13 -2.61
C THR A 216 -21.27 5.34 -1.45
N GLN A 217 -20.12 5.95 -1.76
CA GLN A 217 -19.12 6.28 -0.75
C GLN A 217 -19.61 7.39 0.19
N LEU A 218 -19.01 7.48 1.37
CA LEU A 218 -19.40 8.48 2.37
C LEU A 218 -18.91 9.90 2.05
N HIS A 219 -18.01 10.05 1.07
CA HIS A 219 -17.48 11.35 0.66
C HIS A 219 -17.02 11.31 -0.80
N VAL A 220 -17.28 12.38 -1.57
CA VAL A 220 -16.97 12.48 -3.00
C VAL A 220 -15.50 12.17 -3.32
N LEU A 221 -14.57 12.60 -2.46
CA LEU A 221 -13.14 12.29 -2.60
C LEU A 221 -12.85 10.77 -2.67
N LEU A 222 -13.60 9.93 -1.96
CA LEU A 222 -13.43 8.47 -2.00
C LEU A 222 -13.83 7.89 -3.37
N ASP A 223 -14.90 8.43 -3.99
CA ASP A 223 -15.22 8.11 -5.38
C ASP A 223 -14.09 8.60 -6.32
N LYS A 224 -13.50 9.76 -6.04
CA LYS A 224 -12.37 10.31 -6.82
C LYS A 224 -11.06 9.55 -6.65
N ILE A 225 -10.82 8.87 -5.53
CA ILE A 225 -9.74 7.89 -5.39
C ILE A 225 -9.95 6.76 -6.40
N LEU A 226 -11.16 6.16 -6.45
CA LEU A 226 -11.48 5.09 -7.40
C LEU A 226 -11.40 5.57 -8.85
N GLU A 227 -11.98 6.74 -9.18
CA GLU A 227 -11.90 7.32 -10.54
C GLU A 227 -10.46 7.60 -10.97
N SER A 228 -9.62 8.18 -10.11
CA SER A 228 -8.21 8.47 -10.42
C SER A 228 -7.41 7.18 -10.62
N THR A 229 -7.70 6.16 -9.81
CA THR A 229 -7.16 4.80 -9.97
C THR A 229 -7.57 4.19 -11.31
N HIS A 230 -8.85 4.28 -11.68
CA HIS A 230 -9.34 3.83 -12.98
C HIS A 230 -8.80 4.64 -14.16
N ALA A 231 -8.44 5.91 -13.98
CA ALA A 231 -7.78 6.72 -15.00
C ALA A 231 -6.33 6.23 -15.21
N LEU A 232 -5.55 6.09 -14.14
CA LEU A 232 -4.18 5.59 -14.20
C LEU A 232 -4.10 4.17 -14.78
N ARG A 233 -5.04 3.29 -14.42
CA ARG A 233 -5.17 1.92 -14.96
C ARG A 233 -5.35 1.86 -16.49
N ARG A 234 -5.80 2.94 -17.15
CA ARG A 234 -5.98 2.99 -18.62
C ARG A 234 -4.71 3.43 -19.36
N LEU A 235 -3.64 3.77 -18.63
CA LEU A 235 -2.40 4.29 -19.19
C LEU A 235 -1.23 3.28 -19.10
N VAL A 236 -1.47 2.09 -18.54
CA VAL A 236 -0.48 1.03 -18.34
C VAL A 236 -1.00 -0.32 -18.85
N PRO A 237 -0.13 -1.26 -19.24
CA PRO A 237 -0.57 -2.57 -19.73
C PRO A 237 -1.41 -3.35 -18.71
N SER A 238 -2.22 -4.30 -19.19
CA SER A 238 -3.23 -5.01 -18.36
C SER A 238 -2.71 -5.69 -17.08
N TYR A 239 -1.46 -6.20 -17.08
CA TYR A 239 -0.83 -6.75 -15.87
C TYR A 239 -0.58 -5.65 -14.82
N SER A 240 0.09 -4.57 -15.25
CA SER A 240 0.35 -3.35 -14.47
C SER A 240 -0.95 -2.70 -13.96
N ALA A 241 -2.01 -2.72 -14.76
CA ALA A 241 -3.32 -2.18 -14.38
C ALA A 241 -3.93 -2.89 -13.16
N ASN A 242 -3.63 -4.18 -12.94
CA ASN A 242 -4.09 -4.88 -11.74
C ASN A 242 -3.25 -4.51 -10.51
N LEU A 243 -1.94 -4.34 -10.66
CA LEU A 243 -1.02 -3.92 -9.59
C LEU A 243 -1.36 -2.52 -9.03
N ILE A 244 -1.83 -1.60 -9.89
CA ILE A 244 -2.38 -0.31 -9.43
C ILE A 244 -3.55 -0.52 -8.46
N PHE A 245 -4.44 -1.47 -8.77
CA PHE A 245 -5.67 -1.64 -8.02
C PHE A 245 -5.47 -2.43 -6.73
N THR A 246 -4.70 -3.52 -6.77
CA THR A 246 -4.40 -4.32 -5.57
C THR A 246 -3.64 -3.47 -4.54
N GLY A 247 -2.64 -2.69 -4.98
CA GLY A 247 -1.88 -1.82 -4.08
C GLY A 247 -2.72 -0.75 -3.39
N LEU A 248 -3.77 -0.23 -4.05
CA LEU A 248 -4.74 0.67 -3.39
C LEU A 248 -5.55 -0.06 -2.31
N LEU A 249 -6.06 -1.26 -2.61
CA LEU A 249 -6.87 -2.04 -1.68
C LEU A 249 -6.06 -2.47 -0.45
N GLU A 250 -4.82 -2.89 -0.66
CA GLU A 250 -3.86 -3.26 0.40
C GLU A 250 -3.56 -2.04 1.29
N TYR A 251 -3.20 -0.90 0.69
CA TYR A 251 -2.95 0.35 1.43
C TYR A 251 -4.16 0.82 2.26
N CYS A 252 -5.35 0.87 1.67
CA CYS A 252 -6.55 1.32 2.38
C CYS A 252 -6.97 0.36 3.50
N ASN A 253 -6.66 -0.94 3.39
CA ASN A 253 -6.87 -1.91 4.46
C ASN A 253 -5.92 -1.65 5.64
N GLU A 254 -4.63 -1.48 5.36
CA GLU A 254 -3.61 -1.27 6.40
C GLU A 254 -3.73 0.11 7.06
N ASP A 255 -4.05 1.17 6.33
CA ASP A 255 -4.29 2.50 6.90
C ASP A 255 -5.43 2.49 7.93
N VAL A 256 -6.52 1.76 7.62
CA VAL A 256 -7.62 1.56 8.56
C VAL A 256 -7.15 0.75 9.76
N PHE A 257 -6.46 -0.37 9.53
CA PHE A 257 -5.92 -1.24 10.59
C PHE A 257 -5.04 -0.45 11.58
N TYR A 258 -4.00 0.26 11.12
CA TYR A 258 -3.13 1.03 12.01
C TYR A 258 -3.76 2.32 12.58
N SER A 259 -4.84 2.85 11.99
CA SER A 259 -5.52 4.04 12.53
C SER A 259 -6.62 3.75 13.55
N ASP A 260 -7.19 2.54 13.55
CA ASP A 260 -8.23 2.12 14.49
C ASP A 260 -7.73 1.14 15.56
N GLU A 261 -6.74 0.31 15.24
CA GLU A 261 -6.16 -0.64 16.17
C GLU A 261 -4.80 -0.15 16.69
N SER A 262 -4.76 0.30 17.94
CA SER A 262 -3.52 0.47 18.71
C SER A 262 -2.81 -0.86 19.03
N VAL A 263 -3.18 -1.94 18.36
CA VAL A 263 -2.80 -3.35 18.59
C VAL A 263 -1.36 -3.64 18.16
N VAL A 264 -0.79 -2.81 17.29
CA VAL A 264 0.66 -2.75 17.07
C VAL A 264 1.19 -1.34 17.34
N ALA A 265 0.83 -0.80 18.52
CA ALA A 265 1.77 0.08 19.20
C ALA A 265 3.15 -0.58 19.15
N SER A 266 4.19 0.17 18.78
CA SER A 266 5.50 -0.38 18.43
C SER A 266 6.12 -1.29 19.51
N HIS A 267 5.60 -1.27 20.73
CA HIS A 267 6.13 -1.86 21.94
C HIS A 267 6.05 -3.40 21.94
N ASP A 268 5.05 -4.03 21.32
CA ASP A 268 4.82 -5.49 21.35
C ASP A 268 5.50 -6.31 20.23
N LEU A 269 6.48 -5.72 19.54
CA LEU A 269 7.25 -6.39 18.48
C LEU A 269 8.05 -7.60 19.02
N LYS A 270 7.62 -8.81 18.63
CA LYS A 270 8.34 -10.06 18.90
C LYS A 270 9.65 -10.11 18.10
N LYS A 271 10.77 -10.43 18.75
CA LYS A 271 12.12 -10.41 18.14
C LYS A 271 12.30 -11.46 17.04
N GLU A 272 11.44 -12.47 17.04
CA GLU A 272 11.38 -13.54 16.05
C GLU A 272 10.74 -13.06 14.73
N ALA A 273 9.91 -12.00 14.78
CA ALA A 273 9.17 -11.46 13.64
C ALA A 273 10.03 -10.57 12.72
N ARG A 274 11.27 -11.00 12.41
CA ARG A 274 12.29 -10.18 11.74
C ARG A 274 11.87 -9.58 10.40
N ASN A 275 11.04 -10.29 9.63
CA ASN A 275 10.56 -9.86 8.32
C ASN A 275 9.30 -8.98 8.39
N TYR A 276 8.77 -8.71 9.59
CA TYR A 276 7.51 -7.99 9.77
C TYR A 276 7.62 -6.52 9.37
N SER A 277 8.80 -5.90 9.53
CA SER A 277 9.07 -4.55 9.02
C SER A 277 8.87 -4.45 7.51
N GLU A 278 9.44 -5.39 6.75
CA GLU A 278 9.39 -5.44 5.30
C GLU A 278 8.01 -5.85 4.78
N TYR A 279 7.34 -6.79 5.47
CA TYR A 279 5.96 -7.17 5.15
C TYR A 279 5.04 -5.95 5.22
N VAL A 280 5.01 -5.25 6.37
CA VAL A 280 4.14 -4.08 6.53
C VAL A 280 4.52 -2.96 5.57
N ARG A 281 5.81 -2.72 5.36
CA ARG A 281 6.27 -1.68 4.43
C ARG A 281 5.85 -1.93 2.99
N MET A 282 5.77 -3.18 2.55
CA MET A 282 5.33 -3.53 1.20
C MET A 282 3.86 -3.17 0.96
N ILE A 283 3.00 -3.39 1.96
CA ILE A 283 1.54 -3.18 1.89
C ILE A 283 1.12 -1.75 2.26
N ASP A 284 1.80 -1.08 3.19
CA ASP A 284 1.56 0.33 3.53
C ASP A 284 2.19 1.32 2.54
N GLY A 285 3.18 0.88 1.75
CA GLY A 285 3.94 1.75 0.85
C GLY A 285 3.32 2.00 -0.51
N ILE A 286 2.26 1.29 -0.87
CA ILE A 286 1.54 1.40 -2.15
C ILE A 286 2.49 1.50 -3.38
N PRO A 287 3.55 0.67 -3.51
CA PRO A 287 4.57 0.86 -4.55
C PRO A 287 4.04 0.57 -5.96
N GLY A 288 3.08 -0.35 -6.09
CA GLY A 288 2.51 -0.82 -7.34
C GLY A 288 2.06 0.31 -8.27
N PRO A 289 1.11 1.17 -7.85
CA PRO A 289 0.63 2.30 -8.65
C PRO A 289 1.71 3.23 -9.21
N PHE A 290 2.73 3.53 -8.40
CA PHE A 290 3.78 4.48 -8.78
C PHE A 290 4.80 3.83 -9.72
N ILE A 291 5.30 2.64 -9.38
CA ILE A 291 6.36 1.98 -10.15
C ILE A 291 5.88 1.55 -11.53
N VAL A 292 4.67 0.98 -11.67
CA VAL A 292 4.22 0.55 -12.99
C VAL A 292 3.86 1.72 -13.92
N ALA A 293 3.60 2.91 -13.37
CA ALA A 293 3.39 4.13 -14.14
C ALA A 293 4.68 4.72 -14.73
N ILE A 294 5.86 4.23 -14.35
CA ILE A 294 7.15 4.58 -14.99
C ILE A 294 7.15 4.17 -16.46
N TRP A 295 6.48 3.04 -16.76
CA TRP A 295 6.42 2.41 -18.07
C TRP A 295 4.98 2.39 -18.63
N PRO A 296 4.45 3.54 -19.09
CA PRO A 296 3.10 3.62 -19.64
C PRO A 296 2.96 2.86 -20.97
N GLU A 297 1.78 2.33 -21.26
CA GLU A 297 1.49 1.46 -22.41
C GLU A 297 1.78 2.15 -23.76
N SER A 298 1.63 3.47 -23.82
CA SER A 298 1.94 4.29 -25.00
C SER A 298 3.43 4.35 -25.37
N LEU A 299 4.33 3.98 -24.43
CA LEU A 299 5.77 3.93 -24.65
C LEU A 299 6.35 2.52 -24.46
N PHE A 300 5.75 1.70 -23.59
CA PHE A 300 6.23 0.38 -23.15
C PHE A 300 5.10 -0.67 -23.16
N PRO A 301 4.63 -1.12 -24.33
CA PRO A 301 3.51 -2.05 -24.44
C PRO A 301 3.86 -3.50 -24.04
N ASP A 302 5.11 -3.96 -24.19
CA ASP A 302 5.51 -5.30 -23.69
C ASP A 302 6.02 -5.21 -22.24
N VAL A 303 5.16 -5.66 -21.32
CA VAL A 303 5.44 -5.82 -19.88
C VAL A 303 6.75 -6.57 -19.61
N LYS A 304 7.18 -7.48 -20.50
CA LYS A 304 8.43 -8.23 -20.35
C LYS A 304 9.68 -7.36 -20.31
N GLU A 305 9.63 -6.15 -20.86
CA GLU A 305 10.77 -5.20 -20.84
C GLU A 305 11.15 -4.78 -19.42
N TYR A 306 10.21 -4.78 -18.46
CA TYR A 306 10.42 -4.26 -17.10
C TYR A 306 9.92 -5.16 -15.96
N VAL A 307 9.07 -6.17 -16.22
CA VAL A 307 8.42 -6.98 -15.17
C VAL A 307 9.38 -7.64 -14.19
N GLN A 308 10.57 -8.04 -14.65
CA GLN A 308 11.59 -8.68 -13.80
C GLN A 308 12.23 -7.70 -12.82
N ALA A 309 12.21 -6.40 -13.12
CA ALA A 309 12.75 -5.36 -12.25
C ALA A 309 11.74 -4.86 -11.19
N LEU A 310 10.45 -5.23 -11.30
CA LEU A 310 9.40 -4.75 -10.40
C LEU A 310 9.66 -5.05 -8.91
N PRO A 311 10.14 -6.24 -8.48
CA PRO A 311 10.38 -6.49 -7.06
C PRO A 311 11.40 -5.52 -6.46
N ASP A 312 12.49 -5.26 -7.19
CA ASP A 312 13.55 -4.35 -6.75
C ASP A 312 13.13 -2.88 -6.82
N ALA A 313 12.33 -2.52 -7.83
CA ALA A 313 11.76 -1.17 -7.96
C ALA A 313 10.71 -0.86 -6.87
N PHE A 314 9.87 -1.84 -6.49
CA PHE A 314 8.93 -1.72 -5.37
C PHE A 314 9.66 -1.55 -4.04
N ASP A 315 10.75 -2.32 -3.83
CA ASP A 315 11.61 -2.15 -2.67
C ASP A 315 12.25 -0.75 -2.63
N TRP A 316 12.80 -0.31 -3.77
CA TRP A 316 13.47 0.98 -3.89
C TRP A 316 12.57 2.17 -3.58
N ILE A 317 11.35 2.25 -4.15
CA ILE A 317 10.46 3.40 -3.93
C ILE A 317 9.99 3.52 -2.47
N ASN A 318 9.77 2.37 -1.80
CA ASN A 318 9.35 2.35 -0.41
C ASN A 318 10.50 2.82 0.49
N ILE A 319 11.68 2.21 0.33
CA ILE A 319 12.84 2.45 1.19
C ILE A 319 13.46 3.84 0.97
N VAL A 320 13.38 4.41 -0.24
CA VAL A 320 13.89 5.78 -0.50
C VAL A 320 13.00 6.81 0.17
N ASN A 321 11.69 6.55 0.25
CA ASN A 321 10.77 7.38 1.01
C ASN A 321 11.12 7.33 2.50
N ASP A 322 11.36 6.15 3.09
CA ASP A 322 11.76 6.00 4.50
C ASP A 322 13.06 6.77 4.82
N LEU A 323 14.08 6.70 3.94
CA LEU A 323 15.34 7.42 4.12
C LEU A 323 15.14 8.95 4.24
N PHE A 324 14.32 9.52 3.35
CA PHE A 324 14.06 10.97 3.31
C PHE A 324 12.96 11.42 4.28
N SER A 325 12.05 10.52 4.67
CA SER A 325 10.95 10.81 5.59
C SER A 325 11.34 10.70 7.06
N PHE A 326 12.38 9.93 7.38
CA PHE A 326 12.82 9.71 8.76
C PHE A 326 13.07 11.00 9.55
N TYR A 327 13.64 12.05 8.95
CA TYR A 327 13.86 13.32 9.64
C TYR A 327 12.56 14.01 10.07
N LYS A 328 11.55 14.10 9.17
CA LYS A 328 10.25 14.71 9.52
C LYS A 328 9.50 13.92 10.59
N GLU A 329 9.70 12.60 10.64
CA GLU A 329 9.09 11.65 11.59
C GLU A 329 9.77 11.70 12.96
N ALA A 330 11.10 11.72 12.99
CA ALA A 330 11.87 11.92 14.23
C ALA A 330 11.49 13.25 14.90
N LEU A 331 11.34 14.33 14.12
CA LEU A 331 10.84 15.62 14.63
C LEU A 331 9.36 15.59 15.09
N ALA A 332 8.58 14.60 14.66
CA ALA A 332 7.20 14.39 15.11
C ALA A 332 7.11 13.42 16.31
N GLY A 333 8.23 12.84 16.75
CA GLY A 333 8.27 11.79 17.78
C GLY A 333 7.76 10.43 17.30
N ASP A 334 7.65 10.21 15.98
CA ASP A 334 7.18 8.95 15.43
C ASP A 334 8.25 7.85 15.56
N SER A 335 7.86 6.75 16.20
CA SER A 335 8.67 5.53 16.41
C SER A 335 8.02 4.27 15.83
N GLY A 336 6.91 4.42 15.09
CA GLY A 336 6.19 3.35 14.38
C GLY A 336 6.72 3.10 12.97
N ASN A 337 7.45 4.07 12.39
CA ASN A 337 8.01 4.00 11.03
C ASN A 337 8.95 2.79 10.79
N PHE A 338 9.24 2.53 9.51
CA PHE A 338 10.04 1.39 9.08
C PHE A 338 11.43 1.36 9.72
N VAL A 339 12.14 2.49 9.76
CA VAL A 339 13.51 2.60 10.28
C VAL A 339 13.58 2.19 11.76
N ASN A 340 12.69 2.74 12.60
CA ASN A 340 12.63 2.38 14.02
C ASN A 340 12.25 0.91 14.22
N ARG A 341 11.28 0.42 13.44
CA ARG A 341 10.79 -0.97 13.49
C ARG A 341 11.88 -1.97 13.11
N TYR A 342 12.57 -1.72 12.01
CA TYR A 342 13.68 -2.53 11.52
C TYR A 342 14.86 -2.53 12.50
N ALA A 343 15.29 -1.35 12.96
CA ALA A 343 16.37 -1.22 13.95
C ALA A 343 16.12 -2.10 15.19
N ARG A 344 14.88 -2.10 15.69
CA ARG A 344 14.47 -2.90 16.85
C ARG A 344 14.39 -4.40 16.58
N LEU A 345 13.84 -4.82 15.44
CA LEU A 345 13.74 -6.23 15.06
C LEU A 345 15.10 -6.86 14.75
N HIS A 346 16.05 -6.06 14.24
CA HIS A 346 17.39 -6.53 13.88
C HIS A 346 18.45 -6.26 14.95
N GLY A 347 18.14 -5.47 15.99
CA GLY A 347 19.06 -5.15 17.08
C GLY A 347 20.17 -4.18 16.67
N LYS A 348 19.89 -3.27 15.73
CA LYS A 348 20.82 -2.28 15.17
C LYS A 348 20.56 -0.89 15.75
N THR A 349 21.55 0.00 15.66
CA THR A 349 21.30 1.42 15.90
C THR A 349 20.52 2.05 14.74
N LEU A 350 19.92 3.21 14.96
CA LEU A 350 19.25 3.98 13.90
C LEU A 350 20.23 4.37 12.79
N TYR A 351 21.46 4.78 13.13
CA TYR A 351 22.48 5.14 12.14
C TYR A 351 22.87 3.94 11.28
N GLN A 352 23.17 2.79 11.89
CA GLN A 352 23.46 1.55 11.17
C GLN A 352 22.31 1.14 10.25
N THR A 353 21.06 1.30 10.72
CA THR A 353 19.87 0.99 9.91
C THR A 353 19.74 1.93 8.71
N LEU A 354 20.07 3.22 8.88
CA LEU A 354 20.11 4.18 7.76
C LEU A 354 21.25 3.85 6.79
N GLU A 355 22.42 3.40 7.26
CA GLU A 355 23.51 2.89 6.39
C GLU A 355 23.07 1.65 5.59
N ASP A 356 22.45 0.66 6.25
CA ASP A 356 21.88 -0.53 5.57
C ASP A 356 20.86 -0.14 4.50
N ILE A 357 20.03 0.87 4.78
CA ILE A 357 19.03 1.42 3.87
C ILE A 357 19.70 2.04 2.64
N VAL A 358 20.78 2.80 2.81
CA VAL A 358 21.55 3.36 1.69
C VAL A 358 22.20 2.26 0.85
N ASP A 359 22.79 1.24 1.49
CA ASP A 359 23.35 0.08 0.78
C ASP A 359 22.29 -0.68 -0.01
N ARG A 360 21.13 -0.94 0.60
CA ARG A 360 19.96 -1.56 -0.05
C ARG A 360 19.50 -0.74 -1.25
N LEU A 361 19.36 0.58 -1.11
CA LEU A 361 18.90 1.46 -2.19
C LEU A 361 19.85 1.49 -3.39
N VAL A 362 21.16 1.56 -3.14
CA VAL A 362 22.17 1.52 -4.22
C VAL A 362 22.13 0.16 -4.93
N LEU A 363 22.09 -0.94 -4.17
CA LEU A 363 21.99 -2.29 -4.74
C LEU A 363 20.71 -2.48 -5.57
N ARG A 364 19.56 -1.95 -5.12
CA ARG A 364 18.29 -2.05 -5.86
C ARG A 364 18.31 -1.23 -7.15
N ASP A 365 18.84 0.00 -7.12
CA ASP A 365 19.02 0.82 -8.33
C ASP A 365 19.95 0.13 -9.34
N GLU A 366 21.09 -0.40 -8.90
CA GLU A 366 22.02 -1.18 -9.72
C GLU A 366 21.38 -2.45 -10.30
N THR A 367 20.59 -3.17 -9.49
CA THR A 367 19.89 -4.40 -9.93
C THR A 367 18.83 -4.09 -10.98
N VAL A 368 18.00 -3.06 -10.77
CA VAL A 368 17.01 -2.61 -11.76
C VAL A 368 17.69 -2.20 -13.07
N ARG A 369 18.74 -1.38 -13.01
CA ARG A 369 19.53 -0.98 -14.20
C ARG A 369 20.13 -2.17 -14.95
N ALA A 370 20.57 -3.20 -14.23
CA ALA A 370 21.15 -4.41 -14.82
C ALA A 370 20.09 -5.29 -15.50
N ILE A 371 18.91 -5.43 -14.90
CA ILE A 371 17.79 -6.20 -15.47
C ILE A 371 17.22 -5.51 -16.73
N LEU A 372 17.05 -4.19 -16.70
CA LEU A 372 16.52 -3.41 -17.81
C LEU A 372 17.50 -3.27 -18.99
N GLY A 373 18.81 -3.49 -18.75
CA GLY A 373 19.86 -3.29 -19.76
C GLY A 373 20.00 -1.83 -20.19
N GLU A 374 20.64 -1.58 -21.33
CA GLU A 374 20.71 -0.24 -21.93
C GLU A 374 19.47 0.03 -22.82
N GLY A 375 18.84 1.19 -22.64
CA GLY A 375 17.72 1.64 -23.48
C GLY A 375 16.58 2.31 -22.71
N LYS A 376 15.50 2.61 -23.44
CA LYS A 376 14.39 3.47 -22.98
C LYS A 376 13.79 3.07 -21.63
N ALA A 377 13.69 1.77 -21.33
CA ALA A 377 13.09 1.30 -20.07
C ALA A 377 13.96 1.68 -18.87
N ARG A 378 15.29 1.63 -19.02
CA ARG A 378 16.24 2.15 -18.03
C ARG A 378 16.32 3.68 -18.04
N ASP A 379 16.24 4.34 -19.20
CA ASP A 379 16.19 5.81 -19.25
C ASP A 379 14.99 6.37 -18.47
N ALA A 380 13.83 5.69 -18.55
CA ALA A 380 12.64 5.99 -17.75
C ALA A 380 12.87 5.77 -16.24
N TRP A 381 13.56 4.69 -15.86
CA TRP A 381 13.95 4.43 -14.47
C TRP A 381 14.95 5.48 -13.94
N ASP A 382 15.98 5.84 -14.70
CA ASP A 382 16.96 6.88 -14.37
C ASP A 382 16.30 8.26 -14.22
N SER A 383 15.34 8.58 -15.08
CA SER A 383 14.53 9.79 -14.99
C SER A 383 13.68 9.80 -13.71
N PHE A 384 12.99 8.70 -13.44
CA PHE A 384 12.11 8.53 -12.29
C PHE A 384 12.87 8.60 -10.96
N THR A 385 13.90 7.78 -10.77
CA THR A 385 14.69 7.73 -9.54
C THR A 385 15.27 9.11 -9.20
N ALA A 386 15.83 9.81 -10.18
CA ALA A 386 16.34 11.16 -9.99
C ALA A 386 15.23 12.19 -9.70
N GLY A 387 14.08 12.11 -10.38
CA GLY A 387 12.96 13.03 -10.16
C GLY A 387 12.24 12.81 -8.83
N PHE A 388 12.08 11.56 -8.39
CA PHE A 388 11.51 11.19 -7.10
C PHE A 388 12.46 11.56 -5.94
N THR A 389 13.78 11.37 -6.13
CA THR A 389 14.80 11.89 -5.21
C THR A 389 14.73 13.41 -5.10
N GLN A 390 14.64 14.12 -6.23
CA GLN A 390 14.55 15.57 -6.25
C GLN A 390 13.29 16.10 -5.58
N PHE A 391 12.15 15.43 -5.77
CA PHE A 391 10.90 15.71 -5.05
C PHE A 391 11.12 15.64 -3.53
N HIS A 392 11.75 14.58 -3.01
CA HIS A 392 12.01 14.46 -1.57
C HIS A 392 12.93 15.59 -1.07
N VAL A 393 14.04 15.84 -1.76
CA VAL A 393 15.03 16.86 -1.40
C VAL A 393 14.42 18.26 -1.36
N LEU A 394 13.52 18.62 -2.30
CA LEU A 394 12.98 19.98 -2.40
C LEU A 394 11.64 20.18 -1.71
N ALA A 395 10.80 19.15 -1.56
CA ALA A 395 9.43 19.32 -1.04
C ALA A 395 9.42 19.69 0.46
N PRO A 396 8.76 20.81 0.86
CA PRO A 396 8.76 21.25 2.26
C PRO A 396 8.22 20.24 3.29
N ARG A 397 7.42 19.24 2.86
CA ARG A 397 6.91 18.15 3.72
C ARG A 397 8.03 17.42 4.48
N TYR A 398 9.19 17.23 3.84
CA TYR A 398 10.32 16.48 4.42
C TYR A 398 11.27 17.33 5.28
N LYS A 399 11.12 18.67 5.27
CA LYS A 399 11.95 19.62 6.05
C LYS A 399 13.47 19.53 5.78
N LEU A 400 13.88 18.98 4.63
CA LEU A 400 15.29 18.70 4.35
C LEU A 400 16.17 19.94 4.11
N TYR A 401 15.59 21.14 4.04
CA TYR A 401 16.35 22.40 4.09
C TYR A 401 17.18 22.54 5.39
N ASP A 402 16.76 21.90 6.49
CA ASP A 402 17.54 21.83 7.73
C ASP A 402 18.74 20.88 7.62
N VAL A 403 18.61 19.84 6.78
CA VAL A 403 19.52 18.68 6.74
C VAL A 403 20.55 18.82 5.63
N VAL A 404 20.13 19.30 4.46
CA VAL A 404 20.93 19.52 3.25
C VAL A 404 20.62 20.89 2.62
N PRO A 405 20.89 22.00 3.34
CA PRO A 405 20.65 23.36 2.85
C PRO A 405 21.34 23.69 1.53
N GLU A 406 22.40 22.97 1.14
CA GLU A 406 23.13 23.16 -0.12
C GLU A 406 22.33 22.87 -1.41
N PHE A 407 21.10 22.36 -1.31
CA PHE A 407 20.19 22.15 -2.45
C PHE A 407 19.07 23.21 -2.59
N TYR A 408 19.14 24.30 -1.81
CA TYR A 408 18.14 25.38 -1.75
C TYR A 408 18.76 26.75 -2.04
#